data_AF-A0A1I5U779-F1
#
_entry.id   AF-A0A1I5U779-F1
#
_cell.length_a   1.000
_cell.length_b   1.000
_cell.length_c   1.000
_cell.angle_alpha   90.00
_cell.angle_beta   90.00
_cell.angle_gamma   90.00
#
_symmetry.space_group_name_H-M   'P 1'
#
loop_
_entity.id
_entity.type
_entity.pdbx_description
1 polymer ?
#
loop_
_entity_poly.entity_id
_entity_poly.type
_entity_poly.pdbx_seq_one_letter_code
_entity_poly.pdbx_strand_id
1 'polypeptide(L)' 'MLKILLTIAVIAGIYFFLIKKPQVAKKRQERAEDEKRKPKDDEDIMVECEKCGTFVSSKEAIIVDGKYYCSKSCAGIR' A
#
# COMPACT_ATOMS: atom_id res chain seq x y z
N MET A 1 33.84 -8.16 -8.82
CA MET A 1 32.76 -7.54 -9.61
C MET A 1 31.39 -8.22 -9.43
N LEU A 2 31.28 -9.55 -9.62
CA LEU A 2 29.98 -10.26 -9.54
C LEU A 2 29.24 -10.14 -8.19
N LYS A 3 29.98 -10.11 -7.09
CA LYS A 3 29.42 -9.96 -5.73
C LYS A 3 28.68 -8.63 -5.53
N ILE A 4 29.15 -7.55 -6.16
CA ILE A 4 28.57 -6.20 -6.03
C ILE A 4 27.27 -6.09 -6.85
N LEU A 5 27.22 -6.73 -8.03
CA LEU A 5 26.01 -6.81 -8.86
C LEU A 5 24.88 -7.57 -8.15
N LEU A 6 25.21 -8.68 -7.48
CA LEU A 6 24.23 -9.45 -6.70
C LEU A 6 23.67 -8.65 -5.53
N THR A 7 24.51 -7.89 -4.81
CA THR A 7 24.03 -7.05 -3.70
C THR A 7 23.10 -5.93 -4.18
N ILE A 8 23.41 -5.29 -5.30
CA ILE A 8 22.55 -4.24 -5.88
C ILE A 8 21.22 -4.84 -6.35
N ALA A 9 21.23 -6.02 -6.96
CA ALA A 9 20.03 -6.70 -7.42
C ALA A 9 19.09 -7.08 -6.28
N VAL A 10 19.63 -7.54 -5.13
CA VAL A 10 18.82 -7.86 -3.95
C VAL A 10 18.19 -6.61 -3.33
N ILE A 11 18.96 -5.53 -3.19
CA ILE A 11 18.45 -4.26 -2.65
C ILE A 11 17.38 -3.66 -3.58
N ALA A 12 17.64 -3.64 -4.89
CA ALA A 12 16.67 -3.20 -5.88
C ALA A 12 15.42 -4.10 -5.90
N GLY A 13 15.59 -5.42 -5.71
CA GLY A 13 14.49 -6.37 -5.56
C GLY A 13 13.62 -6.06 -4.34
N ILE A 14 14.23 -5.79 -3.18
CA ILE A 14 13.51 -5.39 -1.95
C ILE A 14 12.80 -4.04 -2.15
N TYR A 15 13.50 -3.03 -2.68
CA TYR A 15 12.93 -1.72 -2.96
C TYR A 15 11.76 -1.79 -3.96
N PHE A 16 11.91 -2.56 -5.03
CA PHE A 16 10.87 -2.78 -6.02
C PHE A 16 9.70 -3.60 -5.47
N PHE A 17 9.95 -4.56 -4.58
CA PHE A 17 8.89 -5.34 -3.92
C PHE A 17 8.14 -4.52 -2.85
N LEU A 18 8.80 -3.52 -2.25
CA LEU A 18 8.20 -2.55 -1.32
C LEU A 18 7.35 -1.49 -2.04
N ILE A 19 7.76 -1.03 -3.22
CA ILE A 19 7.02 -0.03 -4.02
C ILE A 19 5.97 -0.68 -4.92
N LYS A 20 6.21 -1.91 -5.37
CA LYS A 20 5.35 -2.60 -6.33
C LYS A 20 4.63 -3.77 -5.67
N LYS A 21 3.68 -3.46 -4.78
CA LYS A 21 2.50 -4.33 -4.61
C LYS A 21 1.26 -3.66 -5.24
N PRO A 22 0.80 -4.15 -6.39
CA PRO A 22 -0.31 -3.58 -7.15
C PRO A 22 -1.62 -4.19 -6.68
N GLN A 23 -2.38 -3.60 -5.75
CA GLN A 23 -3.70 -4.15 -5.38
C GLN A 23 -4.77 -3.11 -5.00
N VAL A 24 -4.67 -1.86 -5.47
CA VAL A 24 -5.86 -1.00 -5.65
C VAL A 24 -6.29 -0.93 -7.13
N ALA A 25 -5.61 -1.69 -8.02
CA ALA A 25 -5.99 -1.80 -9.42
C ALA A 25 -6.99 -2.93 -9.74
N LYS A 26 -7.44 -3.72 -8.75
CA LYS A 26 -8.38 -4.85 -8.96
C LYS A 26 -9.77 -4.70 -8.32
N LYS A 27 -10.15 -3.49 -7.87
CA LYS A 27 -11.56 -3.13 -7.61
C LYS A 27 -12.01 -1.84 -8.30
N ARG A 28 -11.24 -1.37 -9.30
CA ARG A 28 -11.58 -0.16 -10.08
C ARG A 28 -12.73 -0.36 -11.06
N GLN A 29 -13.18 -1.59 -11.32
CA GLN A 29 -14.22 -1.83 -12.33
C GLN A 29 -15.64 -1.89 -11.78
N GLU A 30 -15.85 -2.08 -10.47
CA GLU A 30 -17.20 -2.07 -9.86
C GLU A 30 -17.52 -0.81 -9.03
N ARG A 31 -16.53 0.05 -8.75
CA ARG A 31 -16.74 1.32 -8.00
C ARG A 31 -16.57 2.58 -8.83
N ALA A 32 -16.44 2.46 -10.16
CA ALA A 32 -16.33 3.61 -11.05
C ALA A 32 -17.65 4.37 -11.23
N GLU A 33 -18.80 3.80 -10.83
CA GLU A 33 -20.10 4.46 -10.97
C GLU A 33 -20.48 5.33 -9.76
N ASP A 34 -19.95 5.04 -8.57
CA ASP A 34 -20.25 5.81 -7.35
C ASP A 34 -19.32 7.02 -7.13
N GLU A 35 -18.19 7.11 -7.85
CA GLU A 35 -17.21 8.19 -7.72
C GLU A 35 -17.65 9.52 -8.36
N LYS A 36 -18.78 9.54 -9.10
CA LYS A 36 -19.28 10.76 -9.74
C LYS A 36 -20.05 11.71 -8.80
N ARG A 37 -20.16 11.38 -7.50
CA ARG A 37 -21.02 12.10 -6.54
C ARG A 37 -20.37 12.49 -5.21
N LYS A 38 -19.09 12.87 -5.13
CA LYS A 38 -18.62 13.63 -3.95
C LYS A 38 -17.72 14.82 -4.29
N PRO A 39 -17.92 15.95 -3.56
CA PRO A 39 -17.32 17.24 -3.88
C PRO A 39 -15.83 17.28 -3.50
N LYS A 40 -15.11 18.18 -4.16
CA LYS A 40 -13.73 18.55 -3.89
C LYS A 40 -13.61 19.15 -2.50
N ASP A 41 -12.99 18.43 -1.58
CA ASP A 41 -12.16 18.89 -0.46
C ASP A 41 -12.09 17.74 0.54
N ASP A 42 -11.09 16.89 0.40
CA ASP A 42 -10.74 15.90 1.39
C ASP A 42 -9.22 15.78 1.34
N GLU A 43 -8.54 16.53 2.21
CA GLU A 43 -7.16 16.22 2.54
C GLU A 43 -7.13 14.80 3.11
N ASP A 44 -6.75 13.84 2.27
CA ASP A 44 -6.66 12.44 2.70
C ASP A 44 -5.50 12.30 3.70
N ILE A 45 -5.86 12.10 4.96
CA ILE A 45 -4.89 11.87 6.05
C ILE A 45 -4.18 10.55 5.77
N MET A 46 -2.87 10.62 5.53
CA MET A 46 -2.01 9.46 5.30
C MET A 46 -1.47 8.93 6.64
N VAL A 47 -1.55 7.63 6.85
CA VAL A 47 -1.06 6.94 8.05
C VAL A 47 -0.02 5.88 7.69
N GLU A 48 0.94 5.67 8.57
CA GLU A 48 2.04 4.72 8.35
C GLU A 48 1.61 3.28 8.65
N CYS A 49 1.92 2.36 7.74
CA CYS A 49 1.73 0.92 7.96
C CYS A 49 2.73 0.39 8.99
N GLU A 50 2.23 -0.16 10.09
CA GLU A 50 3.05 -0.69 11.19
C GLU A 50 4.09 -1.73 10.73
N LYS A 51 3.78 -2.54 9.71
CA LYS A 51 4.65 -3.64 9.29
C LYS A 51 5.77 -3.24 8.35
N CYS A 52 5.54 -2.24 7.49
CA CYS A 52 6.45 -1.95 6.37
C CYS A 52 6.74 -0.46 6.16
N GLY A 53 6.21 0.43 6.98
CA GLY A 53 6.45 1.88 6.91
C GLY A 53 5.82 2.58 5.70
N THR A 54 4.98 1.89 4.92
CA THR A 54 4.31 2.50 3.77
C THR A 54 3.17 3.39 4.23
N PHE A 55 3.09 4.62 3.72
CA PHE A 55 1.97 5.50 3.96
C PHE A 55 0.75 5.10 3.12
N VAL A 56 -0.39 4.91 3.76
CA VAL A 56 -1.67 4.56 3.16
C VAL A 56 -2.72 5.56 3.63
N SER A 57 -3.72 5.86 2.80
CA SER A 57 -4.82 6.74 3.22
C SER A 57 -5.55 6.13 4.42
N SER A 58 -5.80 6.93 5.45
CA SER A 58 -6.54 6.53 6.66
C SER A 58 -7.91 5.93 6.32
N LYS A 59 -8.54 6.38 5.22
CA LYS A 59 -9.81 5.84 4.72
C LYS A 59 -9.70 4.44 4.10
N GLU A 60 -8.50 4.05 3.65
CA GLU A 60 -8.23 2.77 2.98
C GLU A 60 -7.41 1.80 3.84
N ALA A 61 -6.81 2.28 4.93
CA ALA A 61 -5.99 1.49 5.83
C ALA A 61 -6.82 0.39 6.53
N ILE A 62 -6.24 -0.81 6.64
CA ILE A 62 -6.81 -1.89 7.44
C ILE A 62 -6.39 -1.67 8.88
N ILE A 63 -7.37 -1.60 9.80
CA ILE A 63 -7.11 -1.40 11.22
C ILE A 63 -7.26 -2.73 11.96
N VAL A 64 -6.20 -3.16 12.66
CA VAL A 64 -6.21 -4.34 13.54
C VAL A 64 -5.60 -3.93 14.87
N ASP A 65 -6.32 -4.12 15.97
CA ASP A 65 -5.87 -3.76 17.33
C ASP A 65 -5.36 -2.31 17.45
N GLY A 66 -6.02 -1.38 16.74
CA GLY A 66 -5.66 0.04 16.71
C GLY A 66 -4.43 0.38 15.85
N LYS A 67 -3.85 -0.59 15.14
CA LYS A 67 -2.70 -0.40 14.25
C LYS A 67 -3.13 -0.37 12.79
N TYR A 68 -2.47 0.47 11.99
CA TYR A 68 -2.77 0.66 10.57
C TYR A 68 -1.91 -0.23 9.67
N TYR A 69 -2.52 -0.81 8.64
CA TYR A 69 -1.86 -1.70 7.70
C TYR A 69 -2.25 -1.41 6.24
N CYS A 70 -1.27 -1.44 5.35
CA CYS A 70 -1.47 -1.20 3.91
C CYS A 70 -2.09 -2.37 3.15
N SER A 71 -2.15 -3.58 3.74
CA SER A 71 -2.70 -4.77 3.07
C SER A 71 -3.06 -5.89 4.06
N LYS A 72 -3.95 -6.81 3.65
CA LYS A 72 -4.33 -8.00 4.44
C LYS A 72 -3.10 -8.83 4.85
N SER A 73 -2.14 -8.97 3.95
CA SER A 73 -0.87 -9.67 4.24
C SER A 73 -0.02 -8.98 5.31
N CYS A 74 -0.16 -7.66 5.45
CA CYS A 74 0.49 -6.91 6.52
C CYS A 74 -0.30 -7.00 7.84
N ALA A 75 -1.63 -6.95 7.75
CA ALA A 75 -2.54 -7.14 8.88
C ALA A 75 -2.59 -8.58 9.43
N GLY A 76 -2.03 -9.57 8.70
CA GLY A 76 -2.06 -10.98 9.12
C GLY A 76 -3.43 -11.65 8.96
N ILE A 77 -4.32 -11.08 8.15
CA ILE A 77 -5.69 -11.58 7.91
C ILE A 77 -5.71 -12.36 6.59
N ARG A 78 -6.39 -13.51 6.57
CA ARG A 78 -6.60 -14.34 5.37
C ARG A 78 -7.80 -13.85 4.55
#